data_AF-A0A2K9EU34-F1
#
_entry.id   AF-A0A2K9EU34-F1
#
_cell.length_a   1.000
_cell.length_b   1.000
_cell.length_c   1.000
_cell.angle_alpha   90.00
_cell.angle_beta   90.00
_cell.angle_gamma   90.00
#
_symmetry.space_group_name_H-M   'P 1'
#
loop_
_entity.id
_entity.type
_entity.pdbx_description
1 polymer ?
#
loop_
_entity_poly.entity_id
_entity_poly.type
_entity_poly.pdbx_seq_one_letter_code
_entity_poly.pdbx_strand_id
1 'polypeptide(L)'
;MIPALAAALCSLMPLGVLAQEASWHCSFDNECLDQECAPSGYEASLVLLASSIDAGIATLSGRLEDSAENLPLAGMDQNGLVRLFNIENATGARLLTLSPDGTARYTTHIADPAMVMTYLGRCEEAH
;
A
#
# COMPACT_ATOMS: atom_id res chain seq x y z
N MET A 1 41.43 -26.10 -47.07
CA MET A 1 40.11 -26.40 -46.48
C MET A 1 40.21 -26.18 -44.98
N ILE A 2 39.67 -25.08 -44.46
CA ILE A 2 39.59 -24.77 -43.02
C ILE A 2 38.19 -24.19 -42.80
N PRO A 3 37.27 -24.85 -42.07
CA PRO A 3 35.97 -24.26 -41.78
C PRO A 3 36.09 -23.36 -40.55
N ALA A 4 35.63 -22.12 -40.68
CA ALA A 4 35.48 -21.18 -39.58
C ALA A 4 34.23 -21.55 -38.77
N LEU A 5 34.43 -21.95 -37.51
CA LEU A 5 33.36 -22.22 -36.55
C LEU A 5 32.96 -20.88 -35.91
N ALA A 6 31.82 -20.32 -36.32
CA ALA A 6 31.22 -19.16 -35.67
C ALA A 6 30.41 -19.63 -34.45
N ALA A 7 30.97 -19.48 -33.25
CA ALA A 7 30.26 -19.71 -32.00
C ALA A 7 29.37 -18.49 -31.69
N ALA A 8 28.06 -18.63 -31.91
CA ALA A 8 27.07 -17.67 -31.46
C ALA A 8 26.88 -17.81 -29.94
N LEU A 9 27.44 -16.89 -29.15
CA LEU A 9 27.11 -16.73 -27.75
C LEU A 9 25.71 -16.10 -27.65
N CYS A 10 24.69 -16.92 -27.38
CA CYS A 10 23.41 -16.45 -26.88
C CYS A 10 23.59 -16.02 -25.41
N SER A 11 23.75 -14.73 -25.18
CA SER A 11 23.65 -14.12 -23.85
C SER A 11 22.22 -14.27 -23.33
N LEU A 12 21.99 -15.27 -22.49
CA LEU A 12 20.79 -15.37 -21.65
C LEU A 12 20.88 -14.28 -20.57
N MET A 13 20.24 -13.13 -20.81
CA MET A 13 19.99 -12.17 -19.74
C MET A 13 18.83 -12.70 -18.87
N PRO A 14 19.00 -12.84 -17.54
CA PRO A 14 17.88 -13.16 -16.68
C PRO A 14 16.95 -11.95 -16.64
N LEU A 15 15.68 -12.16 -17.01
CA LEU A 15 14.59 -11.25 -16.73
C LEU A 15 14.41 -11.22 -15.21
N GLY A 16 15.10 -10.28 -14.55
CA GLY A 16 14.77 -9.91 -13.19
C GLY A 16 13.35 -9.35 -13.19
N VAL A 17 12.44 -10.04 -12.51
CA VAL A 17 11.11 -9.49 -12.18
C VAL A 17 11.38 -8.23 -11.36
N LEU A 18 11.13 -7.07 -11.97
CA LEU A 18 11.17 -5.80 -11.27
C LEU A 18 10.02 -5.83 -10.25
N ALA A 19 10.34 -5.61 -8.97
CA ALA A 19 9.31 -5.37 -7.97
C ALA A 19 8.47 -4.18 -8.45
N GLN A 20 7.17 -4.40 -8.63
CA GLN A 20 6.27 -3.36 -9.12
C GLN A 20 5.87 -2.50 -7.94
N GLU A 21 6.38 -1.28 -7.92
CA GLU A 21 5.94 -0.23 -7.01
C GLU A 21 4.64 0.38 -7.59
N ALA A 22 3.61 0.47 -6.76
CA ALA A 22 2.34 1.11 -7.09
C ALA A 22 2.13 2.31 -6.17
N SER A 23 1.99 3.49 -6.76
CA SER A 23 1.71 4.75 -6.05
C SER A 23 0.24 5.11 -6.17
N TRP A 24 -0.35 5.59 -5.08
CA TRP A 24 -1.74 5.97 -4.98
C TRP A 24 -1.87 7.32 -4.27
N HIS A 25 -2.83 8.13 -4.68
CA HIS A 25 -3.28 9.30 -3.95
C HIS A 25 -4.62 9.00 -3.29
N CYS A 26 -4.69 9.19 -1.97
CA CYS A 26 -5.87 8.96 -1.16
C CYS A 26 -6.47 10.29 -0.70
N SER A 27 -7.76 10.50 -0.96
CA SER A 27 -8.54 11.62 -0.47
C SER A 27 -9.67 11.12 0.42
N PHE A 28 -9.76 11.66 1.64
CA PHE A 28 -10.72 11.23 2.65
C PHE A 28 -11.76 12.32 2.92
N ASP A 29 -12.97 12.11 2.39
CA ASP A 29 -14.08 13.06 2.48
C ASP A 29 -14.63 13.21 3.90
N ASN A 30 -14.47 12.19 4.75
CA ASN A 30 -15.01 12.18 6.11
C ASN A 30 -13.97 11.71 7.12
N GLU A 31 -13.93 12.41 8.26
CA GLU A 31 -13.28 11.98 9.50
C GLU A 31 -14.37 11.68 10.53
N CYS A 32 -14.30 10.51 11.14
CA CYS A 32 -15.23 10.08 12.17
C CYS A 32 -14.46 9.82 13.47
N LEU A 33 -14.90 10.46 14.55
CA LEU A 33 -14.47 10.15 15.90
C LEU A 33 -15.51 9.20 16.51
N ASP A 34 -15.12 7.95 16.72
CA ASP A 34 -16.02 6.84 17.03
C ASP A 34 -17.15 6.70 16.00
N GLN A 35 -18.34 7.23 16.27
CA GLN A 35 -19.51 7.16 15.37
C GLN A 35 -19.98 8.52 14.86
N GLU A 36 -19.33 9.60 15.26
CA GLU A 36 -19.68 10.96 14.83
C GLU A 36 -18.75 11.39 13.71
N CYS A 37 -19.30 11.68 12.53
CA CYS A 37 -18.54 12.04 11.35
C CYS A 37 -18.70 13.52 10.98
N ALA A 38 -17.61 14.10 10.48
CA ALA A 38 -17.58 15.43 9.89
C ALA A 38 -16.84 15.38 8.55
N PRO A 39 -17.10 16.34 7.64
CA PRO A 39 -16.30 16.50 6.43
C PRO A 39 -14.82 16.67 6.78
N SER A 40 -13.96 16.02 5.99
CA SER A 40 -12.51 16.11 6.10
C SER A 40 -11.90 16.52 4.76
N GLY A 41 -10.71 17.08 4.82
CA GLY A 41 -9.84 17.32 3.67
C GLY A 41 -8.51 16.57 3.81
N TYR A 42 -8.52 15.47 4.57
CA TYR A 42 -7.32 14.67 4.80
C TYR A 42 -6.91 13.97 3.50
N GLU A 43 -5.66 14.15 3.13
CA GLU A 43 -5.04 13.56 1.95
C GLU A 43 -3.75 12.85 2.35
N ALA A 44 -3.48 11.72 1.70
CA ALA A 44 -2.25 10.96 1.90
C ALA A 44 -1.80 10.30 0.60
N SER A 45 -0.50 10.10 0.46
CA SER A 45 0.11 9.32 -0.62
C SER A 45 0.44 7.93 -0.11
N LEU A 46 0.01 6.89 -0.83
CA LEU A 46 0.26 5.50 -0.48
C LEU A 46 1.18 4.88 -1.54
N VAL A 47 2.31 4.35 -1.11
CA VAL A 47 3.21 3.57 -1.96
C VAL A 47 3.17 2.12 -1.50
N LEU A 48 2.98 1.19 -2.42
CA LEU A 48 2.92 -0.25 -2.17
C LEU A 48 3.97 -0.98 -2.99
N LEU A 49 4.60 -1.98 -2.35
CA LEU A 49 5.53 -2.89 -2.99
C LEU A 49 5.14 -4.32 -2.66
N ALA A 50 4.88 -5.11 -3.70
CA ALA A 50 4.64 -6.55 -3.55
C ALA A 50 5.96 -7.29 -3.41
N SER A 51 6.12 -8.06 -2.33
CA SER A 51 7.35 -8.79 -2.01
C SER A 51 7.30 -10.27 -2.38
N SER A 52 6.12 -10.89 -2.28
CA SER A 52 5.89 -12.28 -2.67
C SER A 52 4.41 -12.51 -2.96
N ILE A 53 4.10 -13.55 -3.72
CA ILE A 53 2.73 -14.00 -3.97
C ILE A 53 2.66 -15.49 -3.64
N ASP A 54 1.73 -15.88 -2.76
CA ASP A 54 1.46 -17.28 -2.44
C ASP A 54 -0.06 -17.53 -2.44
N ALA A 55 -0.50 -18.60 -3.10
CA ALA A 55 -1.92 -18.96 -3.24
C ALA A 55 -2.85 -17.79 -3.66
N GLY A 56 -2.36 -16.85 -4.48
CA GLY A 56 -3.12 -15.67 -4.93
C GLY A 56 -3.21 -14.53 -3.90
N ILE A 57 -2.41 -14.59 -2.82
CA ILE A 57 -2.26 -13.54 -1.82
C ILE A 57 -0.88 -12.92 -1.99
N ALA A 58 -0.83 -11.62 -2.27
CA ALA A 58 0.42 -10.88 -2.30
C ALA A 58 0.76 -10.34 -0.91
N THR A 59 2.00 -10.51 -0.46
CA THR A 59 2.53 -9.84 0.73
C THR A 59 3.03 -8.46 0.36
N LEU A 60 2.56 -7.44 1.07
CA LEU A 60 2.85 -6.04 0.79
C LEU A 60 3.71 -5.43 1.89
N SER A 61 4.71 -4.65 1.47
CA SER A 61 5.25 -3.55 2.26
C SER A 61 4.71 -2.25 1.67
N GLY A 62 4.41 -1.27 2.51
CA GLY A 62 3.87 0.00 2.05
C GLY A 62 4.32 1.17 2.90
N ARG A 63 3.91 2.35 2.44
CA ARG A 63 4.25 3.61 3.08
C ARG A 63 3.10 4.59 2.85
N LEU A 64 2.51 5.08 3.93
CA LEU A 64 1.50 6.13 3.88
C LEU A 64 2.16 7.44 4.31
N GLU A 65 2.11 8.45 3.46
CA GLU A 65 2.75 9.74 3.68
C GLU A 65 1.73 10.86 3.61
N ASP A 66 1.75 11.72 4.62
CA ASP A 66 0.99 12.95 4.65
C ASP A 66 1.87 14.13 5.11
N SER A 67 1.27 15.29 5.35
CA SER A 67 2.02 16.48 5.77
C SER A 67 2.66 16.39 7.15
N ALA A 68 2.21 15.47 8.00
CA ALA A 68 2.63 15.32 9.39
C ALA A 68 3.62 14.17 9.57
N GLU A 69 3.45 13.07 8.81
CA GLU A 69 4.26 11.88 9.01
C GLU A 69 4.47 11.02 7.75
N ASN A 70 5.42 10.10 7.88
CA ASN A 70 5.73 9.07 6.92
C ASN A 70 5.67 7.71 7.63
N LEU A 71 4.58 6.98 7.41
CA LEU A 71 4.21 5.80 8.17
C LEU A 71 4.51 4.51 7.39
N PRO A 72 5.47 3.69 7.85
CA PRO A 72 5.71 2.38 7.24
C PRO A 72 4.56 1.42 7.59
N LEU A 73 4.09 0.70 6.56
CA LEU A 73 3.00 -0.25 6.62
C LEU A 73 3.44 -1.64 6.13
N ALA A 74 2.77 -2.68 6.60
CA ALA A 74 2.84 -4.01 6.03
C ALA A 74 1.44 -4.61 5.92
N GLY A 75 1.28 -5.61 5.07
CA GLY A 75 0.00 -6.28 4.94
C GLY A 75 -0.09 -7.17 3.73
N MET A 76 -1.28 -7.26 3.14
CA MET A 76 -1.52 -8.15 2.02
C MET A 76 -2.57 -7.62 1.04
N ASP A 77 -2.43 -8.05 -0.20
CA ASP A 77 -3.47 -7.99 -1.22
C ASP A 77 -4.03 -9.39 -1.45
N GLN A 78 -5.36 -9.51 -1.44
CA GLN A 78 -6.05 -10.71 -1.87
C GLN A 78 -7.20 -10.30 -2.79
N ASN A 79 -7.05 -10.58 -4.09
CA ASN A 79 -8.04 -10.24 -5.12
C ASN A 79 -8.36 -8.73 -5.19
N GLY A 80 -7.36 -7.87 -5.03
CA GLY A 80 -7.48 -6.42 -5.04
C GLY A 80 -7.95 -5.82 -3.71
N LEU A 81 -8.26 -6.64 -2.69
CA LEU A 81 -8.55 -6.17 -1.34
C LEU A 81 -7.25 -6.05 -0.54
N VAL A 82 -6.73 -4.83 -0.51
CA VAL A 82 -5.52 -4.45 0.21
C VAL A 82 -5.86 -4.16 1.68
N ARG A 83 -5.13 -4.79 2.60
CA ARG A 83 -5.24 -4.57 4.05
C ARG A 83 -3.85 -4.37 4.61
N LEU A 84 -3.62 -3.22 5.23
CA LEU A 84 -2.33 -2.77 5.72
C LEU A 84 -2.43 -2.35 7.18
N PHE A 85 -1.36 -2.54 7.92
CA PHE A 85 -1.20 -2.10 9.30
C PHE A 85 0.18 -1.48 9.51
N ASN A 86 0.32 -0.56 10.46
CA ASN A 86 1.62 0.01 10.79
C ASN A 86 2.53 -1.00 11.49
N ILE A 87 3.80 -1.03 11.09
CA ILE A 87 4.80 -1.95 11.66
C ILE A 87 5.59 -1.37 12.83
N GLU A 88 5.53 -0.05 13.02
CA GLU A 88 6.23 0.66 14.08
C GLU A 88 5.28 1.16 15.16
N ASN A 89 5.83 1.39 16.37
CA ASN A 89 5.09 1.94 17.50
C ASN A 89 4.78 3.42 17.28
N ALA A 90 3.81 3.70 16.41
CA ALA A 90 3.21 5.02 16.23
C ALA A 90 2.26 5.32 17.41
N THR A 91 1.72 6.54 17.46
CA THR A 91 0.77 7.03 18.49
C THR A 91 -0.58 6.30 18.51
N GLY A 92 -0.67 5.10 17.91
CA GLY A 92 -1.84 4.24 17.83
C GLY A 92 -1.61 3.08 16.87
N ALA A 93 -2.46 2.06 16.96
CA ALA A 93 -2.51 1.01 15.95
C ALA A 93 -3.34 1.49 14.76
N ARG A 94 -2.79 1.38 13.56
CA ARG A 94 -3.37 1.94 12.35
C ARG A 94 -3.66 0.86 11.34
N LEU A 95 -4.81 0.96 10.69
CA LEU A 95 -5.27 0.01 9.68
C LEU A 95 -5.74 0.78 8.45
N LEU A 96 -5.23 0.41 7.28
CA LEU A 96 -5.75 0.90 6.00
C LEU A 96 -6.32 -0.28 5.23
N THR A 97 -7.59 -0.18 4.84
CA THR A 97 -8.23 -1.10 3.90
C THR A 97 -8.55 -0.36 2.62
N LEU A 98 -8.12 -0.89 1.49
CA LEU A 98 -8.40 -0.39 0.15
C LEU A 98 -9.09 -1.49 -0.65
N SER A 99 -10.32 -1.20 -1.08
CA SER A 99 -11.13 -2.09 -1.91
C SER A 99 -10.73 -1.97 -3.39
N PRO A 100 -11.04 -2.99 -4.22
CA PRO A 100 -10.73 -2.95 -5.66
C PRO A 100 -11.35 -1.78 -6.43
N ASP A 101 -12.44 -1.20 -5.92
CA ASP A 101 -13.12 -0.04 -6.51
C ASP A 101 -12.52 1.30 -6.08
N GLY A 102 -11.39 1.29 -5.37
CA GLY A 102 -10.73 2.47 -4.83
C GLY A 102 -11.27 2.94 -3.48
N THR A 103 -12.36 2.35 -2.95
CA THR A 103 -12.91 2.76 -1.64
C THR A 103 -11.93 2.44 -0.52
N ALA A 104 -11.61 3.43 0.31
CA ALA A 104 -10.60 3.34 1.35
C ALA A 104 -11.18 3.64 2.74
N ARG A 105 -10.72 2.88 3.74
CA ARG A 105 -10.95 3.14 5.17
C ARG A 105 -9.61 3.12 5.88
N TYR A 106 -9.26 4.23 6.51
CA TYR A 106 -8.06 4.35 7.35
C TYR A 106 -8.47 4.59 8.80
N THR A 107 -8.03 3.76 9.73
CA THR A 107 -8.35 3.91 11.16
C THR A 107 -7.09 4.09 11.99
N THR A 108 -7.20 4.90 13.05
CA THR A 108 -6.22 4.98 14.13
C THR A 108 -6.91 4.60 15.43
N HIS A 109 -6.41 3.56 16.09
CA HIS A 109 -6.86 3.06 17.37
C HIS A 109 -5.93 3.60 18.45
N ILE A 110 -6.45 4.47 19.31
CA ILE A 110 -5.73 5.12 20.40
C ILE A 110 -6.13 4.41 21.69
N ALA A 111 -5.14 4.04 22.51
CA ALA A 111 -5.39 3.27 23.74
C ALA A 111 -5.68 4.16 24.96
N ASP A 112 -5.16 5.39 24.99
CA ASP A 112 -5.33 6.32 26.11
C ASP A 112 -5.41 7.78 25.63
N PRO A 113 -6.62 8.40 25.61
CA PRO A 113 -7.91 7.77 25.91
C PRO A 113 -8.26 6.70 24.86
N ALA A 114 -9.06 5.71 25.26
CA ALA A 114 -9.55 4.69 24.33
C ALA A 114 -10.53 5.31 23.33
N MET A 115 -10.12 5.41 22.06
CA MET A 115 -10.94 5.95 20.97
C MET A 115 -10.48 5.43 19.60
N VAL A 116 -11.37 5.53 18.61
CA VAL A 116 -11.02 5.23 17.22
C VAL A 116 -11.32 6.44 16.34
N MET A 117 -10.31 6.89 15.60
CA MET A 117 -10.48 7.86 14.53
C MET A 117 -10.52 7.11 13.19
N THR A 118 -11.53 7.38 12.37
CA THR A 118 -11.75 6.71 11.08
C THR A 118 -11.85 7.73 9.96
N TYR A 119 -11.04 7.57 8.93
CA TYR A 119 -11.14 8.31 7.68
C TYR A 119 -11.80 7.43 6.61
N LEU A 120 -12.81 7.97 5.94
CA LEU A 120 -13.54 7.32 4.85
C LEU A 120 -13.34 8.11 3.57
N GLY A 121 -12.93 7.43 2.51
CA GLY A 121 -12.51 8.09 1.29
C GLY A 121 -12.24 7.15 0.14
N ARG A 122 -11.40 7.61 -0.77
CA ARG A 122 -10.99 6.86 -1.97
C ARG A 122 -9.51 7.02 -2.21
N CYS A 123 -8.88 5.98 -2.74
CA CYS A 123 -7.53 6.05 -3.29
C CYS A 123 -7.57 5.77 -4.80
N GLU A 124 -6.82 6.55 -5.55
CA GLU A 124 -6.67 6.44 -7.00
C GLU A 124 -5.19 6.26 -7.34
N GLU A 125 -4.89 5.41 -8.33
CA GLU A 125 -3.51 5.17 -8.75
C GLU A 125 -2.92 6.47 -9.31
N ALA A 126 -1.74 6.86 -8.81
CA ALA A 126 -1.04 8.04 -9.28
C ALA A 126 -0.34 7.70 -10.61
N HIS A 127 -0.74 8.38 -11.69
CA HIS A 127 -0.18 8.25 -13.03
C HIS A 127 1.07 9.11 -13.25
#